data_AF-A0A9K3GN90-F1
#
_entry.id   AF-A0A9K3GN90-F1
#
_cell.length_a   1.000
_cell.length_b   1.000
_cell.length_c   1.000
_cell.angle_alpha   90.00
_cell.angle_beta   90.00
_cell.angle_gamma   90.00
#
_symmetry.space_group_name_H-M   'P 1'
#
loop_
_entity.id
_entity.type
_entity.pdbx_description
1 polymer ?
#
loop_
_entity_poly.entity_id
_entity_poly.type
_entity_poly.pdbx_seq_one_letter_code
_entity_poly.pdbx_strand_id
1 'polypeptide(L)'
;MPDTDPSYFFFALWDYWRHDEYVPAFQCFDAAWEMMTWLKDNGMEVDCAQKVKRDWAIITVDEPPHLVDQSNPDEMMLVFDFFKALRPKEAYTSLWDLIFEMFYLFEGGPMFVYTNWNYYQIEPRFPYLYRGYEVDPLPGCWGY
;
A
#
# COMPACT_ATOMS: atom_id res chain seq x y z
N MET A 1 -0.30 -20.69 10.95
CA MET A 1 0.26 -20.25 9.66
C MET A 1 1.73 -19.96 9.92
N PRO A 2 2.67 -20.31 9.02
CA PRO A 2 4.07 -20.00 9.25
C PRO A 2 4.23 -18.48 9.32
N ASP A 3 5.02 -18.03 10.29
CA ASP A 3 5.34 -16.63 10.63
C ASP A 3 5.88 -15.87 9.41
N THR A 4 4.97 -15.41 8.56
CA THR A 4 5.23 -14.41 7.54
C THR A 4 4.54 -13.17 8.05
N ASP A 5 5.20 -12.48 8.98
CA ASP A 5 4.76 -11.15 9.44
C ASP A 5 4.76 -10.26 8.18
N PRO A 6 3.58 -9.91 7.62
CA PRO A 6 3.54 -9.10 6.42
C PRO A 6 4.17 -7.76 6.77
N SER A 7 5.18 -7.36 6.00
CA SER A 7 5.81 -6.07 6.25
C SER A 7 4.76 -4.98 6.11
N TYR A 8 4.68 -4.06 7.07
CA TYR A 8 3.77 -2.93 7.00
C TYR A 8 3.89 -2.24 5.63
N PHE A 9 2.81 -2.28 4.86
CA PHE A 9 2.75 -1.69 3.53
C PHE A 9 1.50 -0.84 3.44
N PHE A 10 1.72 0.48 3.39
CA PHE A 10 0.65 1.45 3.47
C PHE A 10 -0.23 1.47 2.22
N PHE A 11 0.33 1.17 1.05
CA PHE A 11 -0.41 1.23 -0.20
C PHE A 11 -0.94 -0.15 -0.58
N ALA A 12 -2.00 -0.20 -1.37
CA ALA A 12 -2.33 -1.37 -2.17
C ALA A 12 -1.97 -1.08 -3.64
N LEU A 13 -1.51 -2.09 -4.38
CA LEU A 13 -1.27 -1.97 -5.82
C LEU A 13 -2.40 -2.64 -6.58
N TRP A 14 -3.12 -1.85 -7.37
CA TRP A 14 -4.25 -2.32 -8.15
C TRP A 14 -4.06 -1.95 -9.61
N ASP A 15 -4.64 -2.77 -10.49
CA ASP A 15 -4.83 -2.36 -11.87
C ASP A 15 -5.71 -1.09 -11.94
N TYR A 16 -5.59 -0.35 -13.04
CA TYR A 16 -6.35 0.89 -13.22
C TYR A 16 -7.87 0.73 -13.07
N TRP A 17 -8.42 -0.41 -13.46
CA TRP A 17 -9.86 -0.66 -13.39
C TRP A 17 -10.33 -1.16 -12.04
N ARG A 18 -9.41 -1.42 -11.10
CA ARG A 18 -9.66 -2.00 -9.79
C ARG A 18 -10.38 -3.36 -9.85
N HIS A 19 -10.00 -4.18 -10.82
CA HIS A 19 -10.40 -5.58 -10.91
C HIS A 19 -9.41 -6.51 -10.20
N ASP A 20 -8.11 -6.21 -10.31
CA ASP A 20 -7.04 -7.07 -9.79
C ASP A 20 -6.19 -6.30 -8.78
N GLU A 21 -6.12 -6.82 -7.55
CA GLU A 21 -5.16 -6.40 -6.54
C GLU A 21 -3.88 -7.24 -6.68
N TYR A 22 -2.78 -6.60 -7.09
CA TYR A 22 -1.50 -7.27 -7.26
C TYR A 22 -0.73 -7.39 -5.94
N VAL A 23 -0.83 -6.36 -5.10
CA VAL A 23 -0.17 -6.32 -3.79
C VAL A 23 -1.15 -5.72 -2.79
N PRO A 24 -1.59 -6.49 -1.77
CA PRO A 24 -2.48 -5.96 -0.75
C PRO A 24 -1.76 -4.98 0.18
N ALA A 25 -2.50 -4.00 0.69
CA ALA A 25 -2.04 -3.20 1.81
C ALA A 25 -2.05 -4.03 3.10
N PHE A 26 -1.08 -3.79 3.98
CA PHE A 26 -1.11 -4.30 5.35
C PHE A 26 -0.87 -3.14 6.32
N GLN A 27 -1.94 -2.72 6.97
CA GLN A 27 -2.03 -1.53 7.79
C GLN A 27 -2.48 -1.87 9.23
N CYS A 28 -2.54 -0.84 10.08
CA CYS A 28 -3.05 -0.96 11.43
C CYS A 28 -4.51 -1.43 11.50
N PHE A 29 -5.30 -1.14 10.46
CA PHE A 29 -6.65 -1.67 10.33
C PHE A 29 -6.64 -3.20 10.29
N ASP A 30 -5.77 -3.81 9.48
CA ASP A 30 -5.70 -5.26 9.30
C ASP A 30 -5.33 -5.97 10.61
N ALA A 31 -4.34 -5.44 11.33
CA ALA A 31 -3.97 -5.95 12.66
C ALA A 31 -5.12 -5.82 13.68
N ALA A 32 -5.85 -4.69 13.68
CA ALA A 32 -7.00 -4.51 14.55
C ALA A 32 -8.16 -5.45 14.17
N TRP A 33 -8.36 -5.67 12.87
CA TRP A 33 -9.38 -6.56 12.33
C TRP A 33 -9.11 -8.02 12.69
N GLU A 34 -7.86 -8.47 12.56
CA GLU A 34 -7.42 -9.81 12.98
C GLU A 34 -7.60 -10.02 14.48
N MET A 35 -7.24 -9.04 15.31
CA MET A 35 -7.45 -9.08 16.76
C MET A 35 -8.93 -9.19 17.12
N MET A 36 -9.79 -8.38 16.48
CA MET A 36 -11.24 -8.42 16.72
C MET A 36 -11.85 -9.74 16.27
N THR A 37 -11.38 -10.30 15.16
CA THR A 37 -11.78 -11.63 14.68
C THR A 37 -11.40 -12.70 15.69
N TRP A 38 -10.16 -12.70 16.18
CA TRP A 38 -9.70 -13.63 17.19
C TRP A 38 -10.50 -13.54 18.49
N LEU A 39 -10.77 -12.32 18.99
CA LEU A 39 -11.57 -12.13 20.21
C LEU A 39 -12.98 -12.70 20.06
N LYS A 40 -13.62 -12.47 18.91
CA LYS A 40 -14.94 -13.02 18.60
C LYS A 40 -14.92 -14.55 18.55
N ASP A 41 -13.96 -15.13 17.84
CA ASP A 41 -13.82 -16.59 17.74
C ASP A 41 -13.58 -17.25 19.12
N ASN A 42 -13.10 -16.46 20.09
CA ASN A 42 -12.93 -16.84 21.50
C ASN A 42 -14.09 -16.38 22.41
N GLY A 43 -15.25 -16.07 21.84
CA GLY A 43 -16.50 -15.87 22.58
C GLY A 43 -16.78 -14.44 23.02
N MET A 44 -16.02 -13.45 22.55
CA MET A 44 -16.38 -12.05 22.77
C MET A 44 -17.68 -11.71 22.03
N GLU A 45 -18.63 -11.11 22.73
CA GLU A 45 -19.81 -10.52 22.11
C GLU A 45 -19.45 -9.21 21.43
N VAL A 46 -19.98 -9.00 20.22
CA VAL A 46 -19.66 -7.86 19.37
C VAL A 46 -20.95 -7.13 19.04
N ASP A 47 -20.98 -5.82 19.27
CA ASP A 47 -22.13 -4.99 18.90
C ASP A 47 -22.18 -4.80 17.37
N CYS A 48 -23.06 -5.56 16.69
CA CYS A 48 -23.22 -5.49 15.24
C CYS A 48 -23.80 -4.17 14.72
N ALA A 49 -24.23 -3.25 15.60
CA ALA A 49 -24.57 -1.89 15.19
C ALA A 49 -23.31 -1.04 14.95
N GLN A 50 -22.16 -1.40 15.53
CA GLN A 50 -20.90 -0.71 15.29
C GLN A 50 -20.33 -1.09 13.92
N LYS A 51 -19.76 -0.07 13.27
CA LYS A 51 -19.08 -0.22 11.98
C LYS A 51 -17.68 0.34 12.09
N VAL A 52 -16.74 -0.28 11.39
CA VAL A 52 -15.35 0.19 11.32
C VAL A 52 -15.11 0.72 9.93
N LYS A 53 -14.47 1.88 9.87
CA LYS A 53 -14.03 2.47 8.61
C LYS A 53 -12.66 1.91 8.26
N ARG A 54 -12.51 1.38 7.05
CA ARG A 54 -11.22 1.05 6.44
C ARG A 54 -10.85 2.16 5.46
N ASP A 55 -9.72 2.82 5.70
CA ASP A 55 -9.15 3.77 4.73
C ASP A 55 -8.18 3.02 3.81
N TRP A 56 -8.22 3.32 2.52
CA TRP A 56 -7.36 2.71 1.53
C TRP A 56 -6.53 3.77 0.82
N ALA A 57 -5.25 3.49 0.61
CA ALA A 57 -4.41 4.24 -0.30
C ALA A 57 -3.98 3.28 -1.41
N ILE A 58 -4.44 3.53 -2.63
CA ILE A 58 -4.19 2.67 -3.79
C ILE A 58 -3.23 3.40 -4.71
N ILE A 59 -2.18 2.71 -5.15
CA ILE A 59 -1.38 3.12 -6.31
C ILE A 59 -1.95 2.36 -7.51
N THR A 60 -2.42 3.10 -8.51
CA THR A 60 -2.93 2.50 -9.75
C THR A 60 -1.77 2.23 -10.69
N VAL A 61 -1.65 1.00 -11.17
CA VAL A 61 -0.59 0.56 -12.09
C VAL A 61 -1.20 0.02 -13.39
N ASP A 62 -0.45 0.11 -14.49
CA ASP A 62 -0.87 -0.42 -15.79
C ASP A 62 -0.64 -1.93 -15.92
N GLU A 63 0.43 -2.44 -15.32
CA GLU A 63 0.85 -3.83 -15.39
C GLU A 63 1.17 -4.38 -13.99
N PRO A 64 1.14 -5.72 -13.81
CA PRO A 64 1.59 -6.35 -12.58
C PRO A 64 3.02 -5.90 -12.20
N PRO A 65 3.31 -5.67 -10.91
CA PRO A 65 4.64 -5.24 -10.46
C PRO A 65 5.73 -6.23 -10.86
N HIS A 66 6.85 -5.72 -11.35
CA HIS A 66 8.02 -6.53 -11.69
C HIS A 66 8.91 -6.71 -10.45
N LEU A 67 9.16 -7.96 -10.05
CA LEU A 67 10.06 -8.27 -8.95
C LEU A 67 11.50 -7.91 -9.34
N VAL A 68 12.15 -7.08 -8.52
CA VAL A 68 13.54 -6.67 -8.72
C VAL A 68 14.48 -7.81 -8.31
N ASP A 69 15.48 -8.12 -9.14
CA ASP A 69 16.55 -9.04 -8.76
C ASP A 69 17.52 -8.34 -7.80
N GLN A 70 17.39 -8.61 -6.50
CA GLN A 70 18.24 -8.03 -5.47
C GLN A 70 19.72 -8.47 -5.55
N SER A 71 20.03 -9.50 -6.34
CA SER A 71 21.41 -9.93 -6.60
C SER A 71 22.05 -9.20 -7.78
N ASN A 72 21.25 -8.51 -8.61
CA ASN A 72 21.71 -7.69 -9.72
C ASN A 72 22.09 -6.29 -9.22
N PRO A 73 23.37 -5.90 -9.27
CA PRO A 73 23.81 -4.60 -8.77
C PRO A 73 23.22 -3.43 -9.54
N ASP A 74 22.99 -3.57 -10.84
CA ASP A 74 22.49 -2.47 -11.68
C ASP A 74 21.03 -2.15 -11.36
N GLU A 75 20.20 -3.19 -11.14
CA GLU A 75 18.82 -3.03 -10.70
C GLU A 75 18.75 -2.42 -9.29
N MET A 76 19.60 -2.88 -8.38
CA MET A 76 19.65 -2.33 -7.03
C MET A 76 20.11 -0.87 -7.00
N MET A 77 20.99 -0.43 -7.92
CA MET A 77 21.33 0.99 -8.05
C MET A 77 20.11 1.84 -8.40
N LEU A 78 19.24 1.38 -9.31
CA LEU A 78 18.01 2.11 -9.65
C LEU A 78 17.07 2.25 -8.44
N VAL A 79 16.92 1.17 -7.65
CA VAL A 79 16.17 1.19 -6.39
C VAL A 79 16.76 2.22 -5.43
N PHE A 80 18.07 2.21 -5.22
CA PHE A 80 18.73 3.14 -4.30
C PHE A 80 18.61 4.60 -4.77
N ASP A 81 18.79 4.86 -6.05
CA ASP A 81 18.67 6.22 -6.61
C ASP A 81 17.24 6.75 -6.46
N PHE A 82 16.24 5.91 -6.69
CA PHE A 82 14.83 6.24 -6.46
C PHE A 82 14.56 6.62 -4.99
N PHE A 83 14.90 5.75 -4.04
CA PHE A 83 14.65 6.04 -2.61
C PHE A 83 15.51 7.19 -2.07
N LYS A 84 16.69 7.43 -2.66
CA LYS A 84 17.51 8.60 -2.35
C LYS A 84 16.87 9.89 -2.86
N ALA A 85 16.26 9.87 -4.04
CA ALA A 85 15.51 11.01 -4.57
C ALA A 85 14.27 11.34 -3.72
N LEU A 86 13.61 10.32 -3.14
CA LEU A 86 12.48 10.51 -2.21
C LEU A 86 12.87 11.11 -0.85
N ARG A 87 14.16 11.17 -0.51
CA ARG A 87 14.55 11.76 0.78
C ARG A 87 14.17 13.24 0.81
N PRO A 88 13.46 13.70 1.84
CA PRO A 88 13.07 15.09 1.95
C PRO A 88 14.34 15.96 1.90
N LYS A 89 14.40 16.85 0.92
CA LYS A 89 15.34 17.96 0.94
C LYS A 89 15.02 18.80 2.18
N GLU A 90 16.04 19.31 2.86
CA GLU A 90 15.95 19.90 4.21
C GLU A 90 14.91 21.03 4.36
N ALA A 91 14.37 21.56 3.26
CA ALA A 91 13.07 22.22 3.26
C ALA A 91 12.42 22.12 1.87
N TYR A 92 11.23 21.53 1.77
CA TYR A 92 10.30 21.94 0.72
C TYR A 92 9.88 23.37 1.06
N THR A 93 10.33 24.33 0.26
CA THR A 93 10.05 25.76 0.51
C THR A 93 8.61 26.13 0.18
N SER A 94 7.90 25.27 -0.55
CA SER A 94 6.48 25.41 -0.86
C SER A 94 5.81 24.06 -1.13
N LEU A 95 4.47 24.04 -1.04
CA LEU A 95 3.65 22.90 -1.49
C LEU A 95 3.85 22.59 -2.99
N TRP A 96 4.20 23.60 -3.79
CA TRP A 96 4.46 23.42 -5.22
C TRP A 96 5.72 22.60 -5.48
N ASP A 97 6.77 22.78 -4.67
CA ASP A 97 8.00 22.00 -4.78
C ASP A 97 7.71 20.51 -4.59
N LEU A 98 6.87 20.19 -3.60
CA LEU A 98 6.42 18.82 -3.37
C LEU A 98 5.59 18.28 -4.54
N ILE A 99 4.65 19.07 -5.08
CA ILE A 99 3.81 18.66 -6.22
C ILE A 99 4.68 18.37 -7.45
N PHE A 100 5.60 19.27 -7.81
CA PHE A 100 6.48 19.07 -8.98
C PHE A 100 7.42 17.89 -8.80
N GLU A 101 7.96 17.68 -7.59
CA GLU A 101 8.80 16.53 -7.29
C GLU A 101 8.00 15.23 -7.38
N MET A 102 6.76 15.20 -6.88
CA MET A 102 5.86 14.06 -7.06
C MET A 102 5.53 13.81 -8.54
N PHE A 103 5.17 14.83 -9.32
CA PHE A 103 4.93 14.68 -10.76
C PHE A 103 6.15 14.13 -11.50
N TYR A 104 7.35 14.64 -11.20
CA TYR A 104 8.59 14.12 -11.78
C TYR A 104 8.85 12.67 -11.39
N LEU A 105 8.53 12.26 -10.16
CA LEU A 105 8.64 10.87 -9.72
C LEU A 105 7.63 9.95 -10.43
N PHE A 106 6.42 10.44 -10.73
CA PHE A 106 5.38 9.66 -11.42
C PHE A 106 5.54 9.63 -12.95
N GLU A 107 6.10 10.66 -13.58
CA GLU A 107 6.25 10.76 -15.04
C GLU A 107 7.69 10.54 -15.53
N GLY A 108 8.70 10.60 -14.64
CA GLY A 108 10.11 10.68 -15.01
C GLY A 108 10.91 9.38 -14.99
N GLY A 109 10.31 8.25 -14.59
CA GLY A 109 11.02 6.96 -14.55
C GLY A 109 10.27 5.85 -13.80
N PRO A 110 10.88 4.66 -13.69
CA PRO A 110 10.30 3.55 -12.93
C PRO A 110 10.19 3.90 -11.44
N MET A 111 9.04 3.62 -10.85
CA MET A 111 8.85 3.74 -9.40
C MET A 111 9.10 2.41 -8.73
N PHE A 112 9.55 2.43 -7.47
CA PHE A 112 9.79 1.22 -6.70
C PHE A 112 8.99 1.21 -5.41
N VAL A 113 8.46 0.05 -5.06
CA VAL A 113 7.84 -0.21 -3.74
C VAL A 113 8.59 -1.31 -3.01
N TYR A 114 8.56 -1.27 -1.69
CA TYR A 114 9.13 -2.31 -0.84
C TYR A 114 8.02 -2.95 -0.01
N THR A 115 7.86 -4.27 -0.15
CA THR A 115 6.87 -5.05 0.59
C THR A 115 7.30 -6.52 0.63
N ASN A 116 6.89 -7.26 1.65
CA ASN A 116 7.21 -8.67 1.86
C ASN A 116 8.70 -8.97 1.63
N TRP A 117 9.57 -8.10 2.14
CA TRP A 117 11.03 -8.20 2.05
C TRP A 117 11.61 -8.11 0.62
N ASN A 118 10.82 -7.64 -0.33
CA ASN A 118 11.20 -7.53 -1.74
C ASN A 118 10.96 -6.13 -2.29
N TYR A 119 11.78 -5.75 -3.28
CA TYR A 119 11.55 -4.56 -4.09
C TYR A 119 10.78 -4.93 -5.35
N TYR A 120 9.79 -4.12 -5.70
CA TYR A 120 9.05 -4.25 -6.93
C TYR A 120 9.14 -2.96 -7.72
N GLN A 121 9.46 -3.07 -9.00
CA GLN A 121 9.31 -1.99 -9.96
C GLN A 121 7.84 -1.93 -10.38
N ILE A 122 7.30 -0.71 -10.39
CA ILE A 122 5.94 -0.42 -10.81
C ILE A 122 5.94 0.69 -11.86
N GLU A 123 4.92 0.66 -12.71
CA GLU A 123 4.60 1.72 -13.66
C GLU A 123 3.24 2.31 -13.27
N PRO A 124 3.24 3.39 -12.46
CA PRO A 124 2.02 4.01 -12.00
C PRO A 124 1.31 4.72 -13.15
N ARG A 125 -0.02 4.59 -13.19
CA ARG A 125 -0.88 5.25 -14.16
C ARG A 125 -1.71 6.33 -13.48
N PHE A 126 -1.88 7.50 -14.10
CA PHE A 126 -2.78 8.55 -13.62
C PHE A 126 -4.19 7.96 -13.35
N PRO A 127 -4.81 8.21 -12.17
CA PRO A 127 -4.54 9.28 -11.20
C PRO A 127 -3.40 9.03 -10.19
N TYR A 128 -2.57 8.00 -10.38
CA TYR A 128 -1.39 7.59 -9.62
C TYR A 128 -1.68 7.13 -8.19
N LEU A 129 -2.44 7.92 -7.44
CA LEU A 129 -2.86 7.65 -6.08
C LEU A 129 -4.36 7.86 -5.97
N TYR A 130 -5.04 6.85 -5.45
CA TYR A 130 -6.45 6.90 -5.12
C TYR A 130 -6.63 6.67 -3.63
N ARG A 131 -7.41 7.55 -2.98
CA ARG A 131 -7.84 7.32 -1.60
C ARG A 131 -9.27 6.81 -1.61
N GLY A 132 -9.45 5.59 -1.10
CA GLY A 132 -10.76 5.00 -0.88
C GLY A 132 -11.11 4.97 0.60
N TYR A 133 -12.38 4.74 0.89
CA TYR A 133 -12.78 4.22 2.19
C TYR A 133 -13.93 3.25 2.03
N GLU A 134 -13.95 2.26 2.89
CA GLU A 134 -15.04 1.30 3.03
C GLU A 134 -15.50 1.29 4.49
N VAL A 135 -16.74 0.86 4.70
CA VAL A 135 -17.33 0.76 6.03
C VAL A 135 -17.84 -0.65 6.18
N ASP A 136 -17.14 -1.41 7.01
CA ASP A 136 -17.45 -2.80 7.27
C ASP A 136 -18.12 -2.95 8.64
N PRO A 137 -19.11 -3.85 8.76
CA PRO A 137 -19.58 -4.24 10.08
C PRO A 137 -18.45 -4.94 10.83
N LEU A 138 -18.47 -4.96 12.16
CA LEU A 138 -17.45 -5.71 12.91
C LEU A 138 -17.42 -7.20 12.50
N PRO A 139 -16.26 -7.90 12.66
CA PRO A 139 -16.11 -9.28 12.22
C PRO A 139 -17.29 -10.18 12.58
N GLY A 140 -17.80 -10.91 11.58
CA GLY A 140 -18.91 -11.87 11.71
C GLY A 140 -20.30 -11.27 11.99
N CYS A 141 -20.51 -10.00 11.66
CA CYS A 141 -21.82 -9.34 11.64
C CYS A 141 -22.39 -9.22 10.20
N TRP A 142 -21.98 -10.10 9.29
CA TRP A 142 -22.40 -10.11 7.88
C TRP A 142 -23.88 -10.50 7.76
N GLY A 143 -24.78 -9.54 7.53
CA GLY A 143 -26.21 -9.80 7.30
C GLY A 143 -27.20 -9.08 8.23
N TYR A 144 -26.73 -8.13 9.05
CA TYR A 144 -27.57 -7.15 9.74
C TYR A 144 -27.65 -5.83 8.96
#